data_AF-A0A3D3KN41-F1
#
_entry.id   AF-A0A3D3KN41-F1
#
_cell.length_a   1.000
_cell.length_b   1.000
_cell.length_c   1.000
_cell.angle_alpha   90.00
_cell.angle_beta   90.00
_cell.angle_gamma   90.00
#
_symmetry.space_group_name_H-M   'P 1'
#
loop_
_entity.id
_entity.type
_entity.pdbx_description
1 polymer ?
#
loop_
_entity_poly.entity_id
_entity_poly.type
_entity_poly.pdbx_seq_one_letter_code
_entity_poly.pdbx_strand_id
1 'polypeptide(L)'
;MSNQLSFDELLDYLDNQESQFVLDSVAAHGFLTATVIGRPLPNWMDALFEGHTSEIPDNVIDGIQRWRDAIMAELKNETPIELPFGKDAGNEEVAVDFSDESDIVAWSIGFVDAMYGDEASDWFEDEETAEDVAVLTLPMIVLSGIDDEDPELAEMRRDEDKLVQMANSIEGNLTELFLLFHTND
;
A
#
# COMPACT_ATOMS: atom_id res chain seq x y z
N MET A 1 -16.68 27.48 -5.64
CA MET A 1 -17.25 26.22 -5.15
C MET A 1 -16.33 25.15 -5.69
N SER A 2 -15.55 24.51 -4.81
CA SER A 2 -14.76 23.36 -5.28
C SER A 2 -15.76 22.26 -5.60
N ASN A 3 -15.73 21.75 -6.83
CA ASN A 3 -16.61 20.67 -7.24
C ASN A 3 -15.95 19.38 -6.74
N GLN A 4 -16.20 19.07 -5.46
CA GLN A 4 -15.64 17.91 -4.77
C GLN A 4 -15.99 16.65 -5.55
N LEU A 5 -14.98 15.82 -5.85
CA LEU A 5 -15.18 14.53 -6.50
C LEU A 5 -15.80 13.54 -5.52
N SER A 6 -16.75 12.74 -6.01
CA SER A 6 -17.12 11.48 -5.37
C SER A 6 -15.94 10.50 -5.38
N PHE A 7 -16.03 9.44 -4.57
CA PHE A 7 -14.99 8.43 -4.53
C PHE A 7 -14.85 7.71 -5.88
N ASP A 8 -15.98 7.33 -6.51
CA ASP A 8 -15.97 6.70 -7.83
C ASP A 8 -15.33 7.58 -8.90
N GLU A 9 -15.59 8.90 -8.89
CA GLU A 9 -14.94 9.85 -9.82
C GLU A 9 -13.44 10.02 -9.55
N LEU A 10 -13.00 9.84 -8.30
CA LEU A 10 -11.57 9.82 -7.95
C LEU A 10 -10.90 8.56 -8.48
N LEU A 11 -11.51 7.39 -8.29
CA LEU A 11 -10.98 6.12 -8.81
C LEU A 11 -10.91 6.15 -10.33
N ASP A 12 -11.99 6.58 -10.99
CA ASP A 12 -12.04 6.73 -12.45
C ASP A 12 -10.96 7.70 -12.96
N TYR A 13 -10.67 8.78 -12.22
CA TYR A 13 -9.55 9.64 -12.57
C TYR A 13 -8.23 8.89 -12.54
N LEU A 14 -7.91 8.17 -11.46
CA LEU A 14 -6.65 7.45 -11.30
C LEU A 14 -6.47 6.35 -12.35
N ASP A 15 -7.50 5.51 -12.54
CA ASP A 15 -7.44 4.33 -13.41
C ASP A 15 -7.38 4.67 -14.91
N ASN A 16 -7.75 5.91 -15.28
CA ASN A 16 -7.71 6.38 -16.67
C ASN A 16 -6.61 7.41 -16.95
N GLN A 17 -5.66 7.62 -16.03
CA GLN A 17 -4.50 8.47 -16.34
C GLN A 17 -3.52 7.77 -17.28
N GLU A 18 -3.07 8.48 -18.30
CA GLU A 18 -1.93 8.05 -19.14
C GLU A 18 -0.57 8.50 -18.57
N SER A 19 -0.58 9.31 -17.51
CA SER A 19 0.64 9.80 -16.87
C SER A 19 1.31 8.70 -16.08
N GLN A 20 2.60 8.46 -16.32
CA GLN A 20 3.40 7.52 -15.54
C GLN A 20 3.58 7.94 -14.07
N PHE A 21 3.34 9.22 -13.76
CA PHE A 21 3.50 9.78 -12.41
C PHE A 21 2.22 9.68 -11.56
N VAL A 22 1.17 9.05 -12.09
CA VAL A 22 -0.08 8.83 -11.38
C VAL A 22 -0.29 7.34 -11.24
N LEU A 23 -0.26 6.86 -10.00
CA LEU A 23 -0.64 5.50 -9.67
C LEU A 23 -2.12 5.26 -10.00
N ASP A 24 -2.44 4.06 -10.46
CA ASP A 24 -3.84 3.60 -10.51
C ASP A 24 -4.44 3.51 -9.10
N SER A 25 -5.75 3.29 -9.00
CA SER A 25 -6.42 3.23 -7.70
C SER A 25 -5.90 2.12 -6.79
N VAL A 26 -5.47 0.99 -7.33
CA VAL A 26 -5.02 -0.15 -6.53
C VAL A 26 -3.65 0.13 -5.91
N ALA A 27 -2.69 0.60 -6.70
CA ALA A 27 -1.38 1.03 -6.24
C ALA A 27 -1.49 2.25 -5.31
N ALA A 28 -2.33 3.23 -5.63
CA ALA A 28 -2.58 4.38 -4.77
C ALA A 28 -3.14 3.96 -3.40
N HIS A 29 -4.03 2.96 -3.35
CA HIS A 29 -4.51 2.43 -2.08
C HIS A 29 -3.37 1.82 -1.25
N GLY A 30 -2.47 1.04 -1.86
CA GLY A 30 -1.31 0.47 -1.19
C GLY A 30 -0.39 1.55 -0.61
N PHE A 31 -0.09 2.56 -1.43
CA PHE A 31 0.71 3.72 -1.04
C PHE A 31 0.08 4.45 0.16
N LEU A 32 -1.18 4.85 0.05
CA LEU A 32 -1.88 5.57 1.11
C LEU A 32 -1.95 4.74 2.40
N THR A 33 -2.12 3.43 2.30
CA THR A 33 -2.11 2.52 3.44
C THR A 33 -0.79 2.58 4.20
N ALA A 34 0.36 2.47 3.51
CA ALA A 34 1.68 2.58 4.13
C ALA A 34 1.88 3.93 4.84
N THR A 35 1.42 5.04 4.23
CA THR A 35 1.51 6.38 4.85
C THR A 35 0.64 6.57 6.10
N VAL A 36 -0.32 5.68 6.32
CA VAL A 36 -1.22 5.69 7.47
C VAL A 36 -0.70 4.78 8.57
N ILE A 37 -0.15 3.60 8.23
CA ILE A 37 0.27 2.62 9.24
C ILE A 37 1.70 2.81 9.73
N GLY A 38 2.59 3.30 8.88
CA GLY A 38 4.01 3.33 9.14
C GLY A 38 4.47 4.58 9.88
N ARG A 39 5.79 4.79 9.84
CA ARG A 39 6.40 6.05 10.26
C ARG A 39 5.85 7.22 9.43
N PRO A 40 5.78 8.45 9.99
CA PRO A 40 5.29 9.60 9.25
C PRO A 40 6.11 9.86 7.98
N LEU A 41 5.42 10.02 6.85
CA LEU A 41 5.99 10.49 5.58
C LEU A 41 5.50 11.92 5.32
N PRO A 42 6.23 12.98 5.71
CA PRO A 42 5.71 14.35 5.69
C PRO A 42 5.38 14.88 4.28
N ASN A 43 6.10 14.42 3.27
CA ASN A 43 5.97 14.78 1.85
C ASN A 43 5.16 13.73 1.05
N TRP A 44 4.34 12.92 1.71
CA TRP A 44 3.63 11.79 1.08
C TRP A 44 2.85 12.15 -0.19
N MET A 45 2.24 13.35 -0.26
CA MET A 45 1.50 13.79 -1.44
C MET A 45 2.44 14.02 -2.64
N ASP A 46 3.60 14.63 -2.41
CA ASP A 46 4.62 14.80 -3.44
C ASP A 46 5.23 13.47 -3.83
N ALA A 47 5.46 12.56 -2.89
CA ALA A 47 5.95 11.22 -3.19
C ALA A 47 4.94 10.42 -4.04
N LEU A 48 3.64 10.48 -3.73
CA LEU A 48 2.57 9.79 -4.48
C LEU A 48 2.52 10.19 -5.96
N PHE A 49 2.84 11.45 -6.27
CA PHE A 49 2.84 11.98 -7.63
C PHE A 49 4.24 12.23 -8.20
N GLU A 50 5.28 11.61 -7.61
CA GLU A 50 6.69 11.76 -8.03
C GLU A 50 7.15 13.23 -8.19
N GLY A 51 6.65 14.14 -7.35
CA GLY A 51 6.95 15.57 -7.39
C GLY A 51 6.11 16.39 -8.38
N HIS A 52 5.16 15.76 -9.08
CA HIS A 52 4.26 16.40 -10.05
C HIS A 52 2.92 16.84 -9.44
N THR A 53 2.79 16.92 -8.11
CA THR A 53 1.56 17.35 -7.41
C THR A 53 0.96 18.64 -7.96
N SER A 54 1.78 19.59 -8.42
CA SER A 54 1.31 20.87 -8.98
C SER A 54 0.57 20.75 -10.33
N GLU A 55 0.70 19.60 -10.99
CA GLU A 55 0.02 19.29 -12.26
C GLU A 55 -1.33 18.59 -12.02
N ILE A 56 -1.59 18.14 -10.79
CA ILE A 56 -2.80 17.42 -10.41
C ILE A 56 -3.92 18.41 -10.07
N PRO A 57 -5.16 18.17 -10.54
CA PRO A 57 -6.29 19.02 -10.21
C PRO A 57 -6.57 19.11 -8.69
N ASP A 58 -6.85 20.32 -8.18
CA ASP A 58 -7.11 20.56 -6.75
C ASP A 58 -8.20 19.65 -6.14
N ASN A 59 -9.22 19.29 -6.93
CA ASN A 59 -10.31 18.41 -6.47
C ASN A 59 -9.91 16.93 -6.39
N VAL A 60 -8.89 16.51 -7.15
CA VAL A 60 -8.27 15.18 -7.02
C VAL A 60 -7.40 15.16 -5.76
N ILE A 61 -6.57 16.19 -5.54
CA ILE A 61 -5.76 16.35 -4.33
C ILE A 61 -6.63 16.29 -3.06
N ASP A 62 -7.76 17.00 -3.05
CA ASP A 62 -8.76 16.92 -1.97
C ASP A 62 -9.33 15.50 -1.81
N GLY A 63 -9.62 14.82 -2.93
CA GLY A 63 -10.09 13.43 -2.93
C GLY A 63 -9.12 12.45 -2.28
N ILE A 64 -7.84 12.53 -2.67
CA ILE A 64 -6.77 11.71 -2.11
C ILE A 64 -6.60 11.96 -0.60
N GLN A 65 -6.62 13.22 -0.16
CA GLN A 65 -6.54 13.56 1.27
C GLN A 65 -7.69 12.92 2.06
N ARG A 66 -8.92 13.04 1.57
CA ARG A 66 -10.08 12.42 2.20
C ARG A 66 -10.02 10.90 2.21
N TRP A 67 -9.48 10.28 1.16
CA TRP A 67 -9.31 8.84 1.11
C TRP A 67 -8.30 8.37 2.17
N ARG A 68 -7.14 9.02 2.26
CA ARG A 68 -6.15 8.75 3.30
C ARG A 68 -6.74 8.92 4.72
N ASP A 69 -7.50 9.99 4.94
CA ASP A 69 -8.18 10.23 6.21
C ASP A 69 -9.22 9.16 6.54
N ALA A 70 -9.90 8.60 5.53
CA ALA A 70 -10.85 7.50 5.70
C ALA A 70 -10.13 6.20 6.13
N ILE A 71 -9.02 5.83 5.47
CA ILE A 71 -8.19 4.66 5.85
C ILE A 71 -7.71 4.79 7.30
N MET A 72 -7.20 5.97 7.67
CA MET A 72 -6.79 6.26 9.05
C MET A 72 -7.96 6.15 10.04
N ALA A 73 -9.16 6.58 9.65
CA ALA A 73 -10.35 6.48 10.49
C ALA A 73 -10.82 5.04 10.69
N GLU A 74 -10.71 4.17 9.68
CA GLU A 74 -11.04 2.74 9.80
C GLU A 74 -10.15 2.07 10.85
N LEU A 75 -8.84 2.21 10.72
CA LEU A 75 -7.86 1.63 11.65
C LEU A 75 -8.03 2.15 13.09
N LYS A 76 -8.27 3.45 13.27
CA LYS A 76 -8.53 4.04 14.59
C LYS A 76 -9.82 3.53 15.24
N ASN A 77 -10.77 3.05 14.44
CA ASN A 77 -12.00 2.41 14.92
C ASN A 77 -11.86 0.89 15.04
N GLU A 78 -10.63 0.35 15.06
CA GLU A 78 -10.34 -1.08 15.11
C GLU A 78 -11.00 -1.86 13.95
N THR A 79 -11.25 -1.18 12.83
CA THR A 79 -11.78 -1.80 11.61
C THR A 79 -10.60 -2.18 10.71
N PRO A 80 -10.45 -3.46 10.31
CA PRO A 80 -9.44 -3.86 9.35
C PRO A 80 -9.60 -3.10 8.02
N ILE A 81 -8.48 -2.80 7.37
CA ILE A 81 -8.49 -2.24 6.02
C ILE A 81 -9.10 -3.26 5.06
N GLU A 82 -10.11 -2.86 4.28
CA GLU A 82 -10.61 -3.66 3.16
C GLU A 82 -9.65 -3.52 1.98
N LEU A 83 -9.00 -4.62 1.57
CA LEU A 83 -8.15 -4.60 0.39
C LEU A 83 -9.00 -4.43 -0.89
N PRO A 84 -8.54 -3.66 -1.89
CA PRO A 84 -9.29 -3.44 -3.14
C PRO A 84 -9.34 -4.68 -4.05
N PHE A 85 -8.76 -5.80 -3.63
CA PHE A 85 -8.70 -7.08 -4.31
C PHE A 85 -8.99 -8.22 -3.33
N GLY A 86 -8.87 -9.47 -3.79
CA GLY A 86 -8.90 -10.61 -2.86
C GLY A 86 -10.27 -10.90 -2.25
N LYS A 87 -11.37 -10.39 -2.80
CA LYS A 87 -12.74 -10.81 -2.39
C LYS A 87 -12.96 -12.31 -2.54
N ASP A 88 -12.16 -12.96 -3.38
CA ASP A 88 -12.10 -14.41 -3.56
C ASP A 88 -10.85 -15.05 -2.91
N ALA A 89 -9.96 -14.28 -2.27
CA ALA A 89 -8.79 -14.79 -1.54
C ALA A 89 -9.28 -15.54 -0.29
N GLY A 90 -9.16 -16.87 -0.32
CA GLY A 90 -9.77 -17.77 0.67
C GLY A 90 -10.82 -18.72 0.08
N ASN A 91 -11.23 -18.50 -1.17
CA ASN A 91 -11.87 -19.53 -1.96
C ASN A 91 -10.79 -20.42 -2.59
N GLU A 92 -10.56 -21.61 -2.00
CA GLU A 92 -9.59 -22.59 -2.52
C GLU A 92 -9.85 -23.01 -3.97
N GLU A 93 -11.04 -22.73 -4.52
CA GLU A 93 -11.39 -23.00 -5.93
C GLU A 93 -10.98 -21.89 -6.90
N VAL A 94 -10.57 -20.71 -6.41
CA VAL A 94 -10.14 -19.57 -7.22
C VAL A 94 -8.64 -19.36 -7.01
N ALA A 95 -7.86 -19.62 -8.06
CA ALA A 95 -6.44 -19.34 -8.04
C ALA A 95 -6.20 -17.82 -7.91
N VAL A 96 -5.32 -17.43 -6.99
CA VAL A 96 -4.88 -16.04 -6.85
C VAL A 96 -3.94 -15.72 -8.03
N ASP A 97 -4.20 -14.62 -8.72
CA ASP A 97 -3.32 -14.12 -9.77
C ASP A 97 -2.17 -13.36 -9.12
N PHE A 98 -0.94 -13.81 -9.37
CA PHE A 98 0.31 -13.18 -8.93
C PHE A 98 1.16 -12.70 -10.11
N SER A 99 0.57 -12.55 -11.29
CA SER A 99 1.24 -11.94 -12.43
C SER A 99 1.57 -10.48 -12.15
N ASP A 100 2.54 -9.92 -12.89
CA ASP A 100 2.98 -8.53 -12.70
C ASP A 100 1.84 -7.50 -12.89
N GLU A 101 0.77 -7.88 -13.59
CA GLU A 101 -0.41 -7.05 -13.87
C GLU A 101 -1.56 -7.27 -12.85
N SER A 102 -1.34 -8.07 -11.81
CA SER A 102 -2.36 -8.39 -10.83
C SER A 102 -2.52 -7.29 -9.78
N ASP A 103 -3.74 -7.11 -9.28
CA ASP A 103 -4.05 -6.08 -8.28
C ASP A 103 -3.21 -6.22 -6.99
N ILE A 104 -2.94 -7.46 -6.55
CA ILE A 104 -2.13 -7.70 -5.34
C ILE A 104 -0.67 -7.25 -5.53
N VAL A 105 -0.13 -7.42 -6.74
CA VAL A 105 1.21 -6.95 -7.09
C VAL A 105 1.22 -5.43 -7.18
N ALA A 106 0.26 -4.83 -7.90
CA ALA A 106 0.13 -3.36 -8.03
C ALA A 106 0.00 -2.67 -6.66
N TRP A 107 -0.84 -3.21 -5.78
CA TRP A 107 -1.00 -2.69 -4.42
C TRP A 107 0.28 -2.82 -3.60
N SER A 108 0.96 -3.96 -3.70
CA SER A 108 2.21 -4.21 -2.98
C SER A 108 3.32 -3.26 -3.44
N ILE A 109 3.39 -2.94 -4.74
CA ILE A 109 4.30 -1.91 -5.29
C ILE A 109 4.01 -0.56 -4.64
N GLY A 110 2.76 -0.09 -4.69
CA GLY A 110 2.42 1.21 -4.09
C GLY A 110 2.72 1.27 -2.60
N PHE A 111 2.47 0.18 -1.85
CA PHE A 111 2.82 0.08 -0.44
C PHE A 111 4.33 0.24 -0.20
N VAL A 112 5.15 -0.50 -0.96
CA VAL A 112 6.61 -0.50 -0.84
C VAL A 112 7.21 0.85 -1.28
N ASP A 113 6.65 1.49 -2.30
CA ASP A 113 7.06 2.84 -2.73
C ASP A 113 6.91 3.87 -1.60
N ALA A 114 5.78 3.85 -0.88
CA ALA A 114 5.60 4.71 0.28
C ALA A 114 6.53 4.33 1.45
N MET A 115 6.76 3.03 1.67
CA MET A 115 7.63 2.52 2.73
C MET A 115 9.07 3.04 2.56
N TYR A 116 9.57 3.08 1.33
CA TYR A 116 10.89 3.61 0.98
C TYR A 116 10.88 5.08 0.53
N GLY A 117 9.76 5.78 0.64
CA GLY A 117 9.56 7.12 0.07
C GLY A 117 10.32 8.25 0.76
N ASP A 118 10.83 8.04 1.97
CA ASP A 118 11.74 8.96 2.67
C ASP A 118 12.96 8.21 3.18
N GLU A 119 14.11 8.44 2.52
CA GLU A 119 15.41 7.87 2.90
C GLU A 119 15.82 8.23 4.34
N ALA A 120 15.25 9.28 4.94
CA ALA A 120 15.50 9.66 6.32
C ALA A 120 14.58 8.94 7.34
N SER A 121 13.52 8.28 6.88
CA SER A 121 12.56 7.56 7.72
C SER A 121 12.73 6.05 7.53
N ASP A 122 13.62 5.47 8.33
CA ASP A 122 13.84 4.03 8.32
C ASP A 122 12.79 3.31 9.19
N TRP A 123 11.95 2.49 8.55
CA TRP A 123 10.95 1.65 9.22
C TRP A 123 11.58 0.66 10.20
N PHE A 124 12.86 0.33 10.02
CA PHE A 124 13.62 -0.64 10.79
C PHE A 124 14.60 0.02 11.78
N GLU A 125 14.51 1.35 12.00
CA GLU A 125 15.45 2.08 12.88
C GLU A 125 15.42 1.58 14.35
N ASP A 126 14.25 1.16 14.82
CA ASP A 126 14.07 0.73 16.21
C ASP A 126 14.45 -0.76 16.36
N GLU A 127 15.61 -1.01 17.00
CA GLU A 127 16.13 -2.36 17.22
C GLU A 127 15.14 -3.30 17.94
N GLU A 128 14.23 -2.78 18.77
CA GLU A 128 13.26 -3.60 19.49
C GLU A 128 12.12 -4.09 18.59
N THR A 129 11.79 -3.34 17.54
CA THR A 129 10.66 -3.64 16.65
C THR A 129 11.07 -4.02 15.23
N ALA A 130 12.35 -3.85 14.86
CA ALA A 130 12.84 -4.05 13.50
C ALA A 130 12.54 -5.45 12.94
N GLU A 131 12.68 -6.50 13.77
CA GLU A 131 12.37 -7.87 13.36
C GLU A 131 10.87 -8.04 13.07
N ASP A 132 10.00 -7.53 13.94
CA ASP A 132 8.56 -7.59 13.75
C ASP A 132 8.14 -6.81 12.49
N VAL A 133 8.66 -5.59 12.30
CA VAL A 133 8.39 -4.81 11.09
C VAL A 133 8.82 -5.58 9.84
N ALA A 134 10.01 -6.18 9.84
CA ALA A 134 10.52 -6.94 8.69
C ALA A 134 9.64 -8.14 8.34
N VAL A 135 9.21 -8.90 9.35
CA VAL A 135 8.30 -10.04 9.15
C VAL A 135 6.94 -9.58 8.62
N LEU A 136 6.40 -8.50 9.19
CA LEU A 136 5.08 -7.99 8.84
C LEU A 136 5.05 -7.36 7.43
N THR A 137 6.15 -6.73 6.99
CA THR A 137 6.26 -6.12 5.64
C THR A 137 6.70 -7.10 4.55
N LEU A 138 7.28 -8.25 4.92
CA LEU A 138 7.80 -9.22 3.96
C LEU A 138 6.81 -9.62 2.85
N PRO A 139 5.51 -9.87 3.11
CA PRO A 139 4.54 -10.17 2.05
C PRO A 139 4.51 -9.10 0.96
N MET A 140 4.42 -7.82 1.35
CA MET A 140 4.37 -6.70 0.41
C MET A 140 5.67 -6.56 -0.36
N ILE A 141 6.82 -6.75 0.28
CA ILE A 141 8.13 -6.72 -0.38
C ILE A 141 8.22 -7.82 -1.45
N VAL A 142 7.93 -9.07 -1.08
CA VAL A 142 8.02 -10.22 -2.01
C VAL A 142 7.00 -10.11 -3.16
N LEU A 143 5.76 -9.71 -2.86
CA LEU A 143 4.71 -9.57 -3.86
C LEU A 143 4.98 -8.40 -4.81
N SER A 144 5.55 -7.29 -4.32
CA SER A 144 5.91 -6.14 -5.18
C SER A 144 6.94 -6.49 -6.24
N GLY A 145 7.86 -7.42 -5.94
CA GLY A 145 8.96 -7.76 -6.81
C GLY A 145 10.04 -6.68 -6.95
N ILE A 146 10.00 -5.59 -6.17
CA ILE A 146 10.98 -4.48 -6.26
C ILE A 146 12.38 -4.92 -5.82
N ASP A 147 12.49 -5.85 -4.86
CA ASP A 147 13.76 -6.37 -4.32
C ASP A 147 14.13 -7.75 -4.90
N ASP A 148 13.78 -8.01 -6.16
CA ASP A 148 14.00 -9.31 -6.83
C ASP A 148 15.48 -9.62 -7.19
N GLU A 149 16.38 -8.67 -6.95
CA GLU A 149 17.84 -8.90 -6.96
C GLU A 149 18.31 -9.75 -5.77
N ASP A 150 17.56 -9.78 -4.67
CA ASP A 150 17.84 -10.66 -3.53
C ASP A 150 17.46 -12.12 -3.89
N PRO A 151 18.42 -13.07 -3.89
CA PRO A 151 18.15 -14.45 -4.24
C PRO A 151 17.10 -15.15 -3.36
N GLU A 152 17.00 -14.77 -2.09
CA GLU A 152 16.03 -15.34 -1.15
C GLU A 152 14.62 -14.85 -1.45
N LEU A 153 14.44 -13.54 -1.66
CA LEU A 153 13.15 -12.97 -2.05
C LEU A 153 12.70 -13.49 -3.42
N ALA A 154 13.63 -13.61 -4.38
CA ALA A 154 13.36 -14.19 -5.69
C ALA A 154 13.02 -15.69 -5.63
N GLU A 155 13.52 -16.44 -4.63
CA GLU A 155 13.10 -17.82 -4.41
C GLU A 155 11.69 -17.88 -3.82
N MET A 156 11.35 -17.02 -2.85
CA MET A 156 10.00 -16.92 -2.30
C MET A 156 8.98 -16.55 -3.38
N ARG A 157 9.31 -15.60 -4.26
CA ARG A 157 8.42 -15.15 -5.35
C ARG A 157 8.12 -16.23 -6.39
N ARG A 158 8.90 -17.31 -6.46
CA ARG A 158 8.66 -18.44 -7.36
C ARG A 158 7.85 -19.56 -6.73
N ASP A 159 7.52 -19.45 -5.45
CA ASP A 159 6.81 -20.46 -4.67
C ASP A 159 5.34 -20.02 -4.47
N GLU A 160 4.45 -20.50 -5.34
CA GLU A 160 3.03 -20.13 -5.33
C GLU A 160 2.36 -20.41 -3.97
N ASP A 161 2.70 -21.52 -3.31
CA ASP A 161 2.13 -21.87 -2.00
C ASP A 161 2.54 -20.84 -0.93
N LYS A 162 3.75 -20.28 -1.02
CA LYS A 162 4.20 -19.19 -0.15
C LYS A 162 3.50 -17.88 -0.48
N LEU A 163 3.33 -17.55 -1.77
CA LEU A 163 2.61 -16.34 -2.18
C LEU A 163 1.16 -16.34 -1.70
N VAL A 164 0.48 -17.49 -1.76
CA VAL A 164 -0.87 -17.65 -1.18
C VAL A 164 -0.86 -17.41 0.33
N GLN A 165 0.12 -17.94 1.06
CA GLN A 165 0.24 -17.70 2.50
C GLN A 165 0.50 -16.22 2.81
N MET A 166 1.38 -15.58 2.04
CA MET A 166 1.70 -14.16 2.15
C MET A 166 0.46 -13.31 1.89
N ALA A 167 -0.27 -13.55 0.80
CA ALA A 167 -1.50 -12.85 0.46
C ALA A 167 -2.54 -12.93 1.59
N ASN A 168 -2.75 -14.12 2.17
CA ASN A 168 -3.69 -14.32 3.27
C ASN A 168 -3.26 -13.65 4.58
N SER A 169 -1.98 -13.27 4.72
CA SER A 169 -1.46 -12.61 5.92
C SER A 169 -1.56 -11.08 5.88
N ILE A 170 -1.74 -10.48 4.69
CA ILE A 170 -1.64 -9.01 4.51
C ILE A 170 -2.54 -8.25 5.48
N GLU A 171 -3.85 -8.52 5.51
CA GLU A 171 -4.79 -7.76 6.36
C GLU A 171 -4.43 -7.81 7.84
N GLY A 172 -4.03 -8.99 8.33
CA GLY A 172 -3.57 -9.17 9.71
C GLY A 172 -2.29 -8.38 9.98
N ASN A 173 -1.32 -8.46 9.06
CA ASN A 173 -0.06 -7.76 9.20
C ASN A 173 -0.23 -6.23 9.21
N LEU A 174 -1.13 -5.68 8.40
CA LEU A 174 -1.42 -4.24 8.38
C LEU A 174 -1.99 -3.75 9.72
N THR A 175 -2.85 -4.57 10.34
CA THR A 175 -3.40 -4.28 11.67
C THR A 175 -2.30 -4.28 12.73
N GLU A 176 -1.43 -5.29 12.70
CA GLU A 176 -0.30 -5.38 13.65
C GLU A 176 0.72 -4.26 13.47
N LEU A 177 1.07 -3.91 12.22
CA LEU A 177 1.95 -2.76 11.90
C LEU A 177 1.36 -1.45 12.41
N PHE A 178 0.06 -1.21 12.19
CA PHE A 178 -0.60 -0.01 12.68
C PHE A 178 -0.49 0.09 14.21
N LEU A 179 -0.80 -1.00 14.93
CA LEU A 179 -0.67 -1.05 16.38
C LEU A 179 0.78 -0.80 16.82
N LEU A 180 1.75 -1.44 16.18
CA LEU A 180 3.17 -1.33 16.50
C LEU A 180 3.66 0.12 16.43
N PHE A 181 3.36 0.84 15.34
CA PHE A 181 3.79 2.23 15.16
C PHE A 181 2.96 3.25 15.95
N HIS A 182 1.70 2.94 16.29
CA HIS A 182 0.76 3.87 16.93
C HIS A 182 0.48 3.55 18.41
N THR A 183 1.23 2.62 19.03
CA THR A 183 1.03 2.22 20.44
C THR A 183 1.13 3.39 21.44
N ASN A 184 1.79 4.49 21.08
CA ASN A 184 2.04 5.64 21.96
C ASN A 184 1.38 6.96 21.50
N ASP A 185 0.50 6.92 20.50
CA ASP A 185 -0.14 8.11 19.91
C ASP A 185 -1.40 8.61 20.63
#